data_AF-A0A973VX52-F1
#
_entry.id   AF-A0A973VX52-F1
#
_cell.length_a   1.000
_cell.length_b   1.000
_cell.length_c   1.000
_cell.angle_alpha   90.00
_cell.angle_beta   90.00
_cell.angle_gamma   90.00
#
_symmetry.space_group_name_H-M   'P 1'
#
loop_
_entity.id
_entity.type
_entity.pdbx_description
1 polymer ?
#
loop_
_entity_poly.entity_id
_entity_poly.type
_entity_poly.pdbx_seq_one_letter_code
_entity_poly.pdbx_strand_id
1 'polypeptide(L)'
;MARGFMRTYRTYSYIDKNPVIDKMRTLIQDEGLIKKLKIVHEISGVSTSTLDNWFNGTTRSPQHATIAAVITSLGYEEEFVKKKEIDVESERKVAADWLARQERKAQSKPKKRTNGHSRRK
;
A
#
# COMPACT_ATOMS: atom_id res chain seq x y z
N MET A 1 10.55 18.17 -12.28
CA MET A 1 9.62 17.14 -11.78
C MET A 1 8.94 17.67 -10.53
N ALA A 2 7.67 18.09 -10.62
CA ALA A 2 6.91 18.50 -9.44
C ALA A 2 6.82 17.31 -8.47
N ARG A 3 7.22 17.49 -7.20
CA ARG A 3 6.96 16.49 -6.16
C ARG A 3 5.44 16.39 -5.98
N GLY A 4 4.81 15.44 -6.65
CA GLY A 4 3.41 15.13 -6.47
C GLY A 4 3.18 14.67 -5.04
N PHE A 5 2.56 15.51 -4.22
CA PHE A 5 2.05 15.07 -2.92
C PHE A 5 0.95 14.05 -3.18
N MET A 6 1.18 12.78 -2.81
CA MET A 6 0.13 11.78 -2.81
C MET A 6 -0.94 12.22 -1.81
N ARG A 7 -2.15 12.50 -2.30
CA ARG A 7 -3.31 12.72 -1.45
C ARG A 7 -3.63 11.39 -0.77
N THR A 8 -3.92 11.41 0.53
CA THR A 8 -4.41 10.24 1.25
C THR A 8 -5.65 9.70 0.55
N TYR A 9 -5.67 8.42 0.23
CA TYR A 9 -6.84 7.82 -0.42
C TYR A 9 -8.06 7.93 0.50
N ARG A 10 -9.23 8.21 -0.08
CA ARG A 10 -10.50 8.33 0.68
C ARG A 10 -10.91 7.00 1.29
N THR A 11 -10.71 5.91 0.58
CA THR A 11 -11.30 4.59 0.87
C THR A 11 -10.29 3.55 1.33
N TYR A 12 -8.99 3.80 1.15
CA TYR A 12 -7.94 2.83 1.47
C TYR A 12 -6.85 3.48 2.29
N SER A 13 -6.98 3.39 3.62
CA SER A 13 -6.05 3.97 4.59
C SER A 13 -5.55 2.90 5.56
N TYR A 14 -4.26 2.98 5.90
CA TYR A 14 -3.62 2.13 6.90
C TYR A 14 -2.56 2.95 7.64
N ILE A 15 -2.38 2.65 8.94
CA ILE A 15 -1.53 3.46 9.84
C ILE A 15 -0.07 3.02 9.76
N ASP A 16 0.18 1.71 9.71
CA ASP A 16 1.52 1.14 9.76
C ASP A 16 1.88 0.47 8.43
N LYS A 17 1.65 -0.84 8.32
CA LYS A 17 1.83 -1.61 7.09
C LYS A 17 0.50 -1.77 6.36
N ASN A 18 0.58 -1.91 5.06
CA ASN A 18 -0.56 -2.27 4.23
C ASN A 18 -1.08 -3.65 4.69
N PRO A 19 -2.38 -3.80 5.04
CA PRO A 19 -2.97 -5.06 5.48
C PRO A 19 -2.78 -6.23 4.51
N VAL A 20 -2.47 -5.97 3.24
CA VAL A 20 -2.11 -7.01 2.27
C VAL A 20 -0.88 -7.81 2.70
N ILE A 21 0.06 -7.18 3.42
CA ILE A 21 1.26 -7.87 3.93
C ILE A 21 0.87 -8.97 4.92
N ASP A 22 -0.10 -8.70 5.79
CA ASP A 22 -0.55 -9.69 6.77
C ASP A 22 -1.30 -10.84 6.09
N LYS A 23 -2.14 -10.53 5.08
CA LYS A 23 -2.77 -11.56 4.25
C LYS A 23 -1.73 -12.44 3.54
N MET A 24 -0.70 -11.83 2.95
CA MET A 24 0.39 -12.57 2.33
C MET A 24 1.14 -13.46 3.34
N ARG A 25 1.34 -12.96 4.57
CA ARG A 25 1.96 -13.75 5.63
C ARG A 25 1.12 -14.99 5.94
N THR A 26 -0.19 -14.83 6.09
CA THR A 26 -1.11 -15.94 6.33
C THR A 26 -1.07 -16.96 5.20
N LEU A 27 -1.20 -16.53 3.94
CA LEU A 27 -1.14 -17.45 2.78
C LEU A 27 0.16 -18.26 2.75
N ILE A 28 1.31 -17.60 2.91
CA ILE A 28 2.62 -18.28 2.90
C ILE A 28 2.78 -19.21 4.12
N GLN A 29 2.16 -18.87 5.24
CA GLN A 29 2.16 -19.71 6.44
C GLN A 29 1.27 -20.94 6.27
N ASP A 30 0.11 -20.81 5.64
CA ASP A 30 -0.83 -21.89 5.37
C ASP A 30 -0.21 -22.92 4.42
N GLU A 31 0.58 -22.46 3.44
CA GLU A 31 1.38 -23.32 2.56
C GLU A 31 2.64 -23.91 3.25
N GLY A 32 2.89 -23.59 4.53
CA GLY A 32 4.06 -24.07 5.27
C GLY A 32 5.41 -23.50 4.81
N LEU A 33 5.39 -22.39 4.05
CA LEU A 33 6.57 -21.81 3.40
C LEU A 33 7.17 -20.62 4.16
N ILE A 34 6.61 -20.20 5.30
CA ILE A 34 7.04 -18.99 6.01
C ILE A 34 8.52 -19.02 6.46
N LYS A 35 9.05 -20.21 6.79
CA LYS A 35 10.47 -20.40 7.12
C LYS A 35 11.34 -20.75 5.90
N LYS A 36 10.73 -20.87 4.72
CA LYS A 36 11.33 -21.34 3.46
C LYS A 36 11.13 -20.32 2.34
N LEU A 37 11.33 -19.03 2.62
CA LEU A 37 11.14 -17.94 1.64
C LEU A 37 11.98 -18.08 0.37
N LYS A 38 13.06 -18.88 0.40
CA LYS A 38 13.83 -19.24 -0.80
C LYS A 38 12.96 -19.98 -1.84
N ILE A 39 12.09 -20.89 -1.40
CA ILE A 39 11.17 -21.61 -2.29
C ILE A 39 10.17 -20.63 -2.90
N VAL A 40 9.61 -19.73 -2.09
CA VAL A 40 8.69 -18.68 -2.56
C VAL A 40 9.38 -17.80 -3.61
N HIS A 41 10.66 -17.47 -3.40
CA HIS A 41 11.45 -16.74 -4.37
C HIS A 41 11.64 -17.51 -5.69
N GLU A 42 11.97 -18.80 -5.62
CA GLU A 42 12.18 -19.65 -6.80
C GLU A 42 10.92 -19.76 -7.68
N ILE A 43 9.72 -19.81 -7.07
CA ILE A 43 8.46 -19.95 -7.80
C ILE A 43 7.84 -18.62 -8.22
N SER A 44 8.00 -17.55 -7.42
CA SER A 44 7.37 -16.24 -7.70
C SER A 44 8.29 -15.24 -8.41
N GLY A 45 9.60 -15.49 -8.42
CA GLY A 45 10.61 -14.54 -8.91
C GLY A 45 10.83 -13.32 -8.01
N VAL A 46 10.06 -13.16 -6.93
CA VAL A 46 10.24 -12.05 -5.98
C VAL A 46 11.43 -12.35 -5.07
N SER A 47 12.38 -11.42 -4.97
CA SER A 47 13.58 -11.61 -4.13
C SER A 47 13.25 -11.92 -2.67
N THR A 48 14.05 -12.81 -2.07
CA THR A 48 13.92 -13.17 -0.64
C THR A 48 14.03 -11.97 0.28
N SER A 49 14.87 -10.99 -0.05
CA SER A 49 15.01 -9.72 0.70
C SER A 49 13.76 -8.85 0.61
N THR A 50 13.02 -8.89 -0.51
CA THR A 50 11.74 -8.19 -0.63
C THR A 50 10.69 -8.85 0.26
N LEU A 51 10.61 -10.18 0.24
CA LEU A 51 9.69 -10.95 1.10
C LEU A 51 9.99 -10.73 2.59
N ASP A 52 11.26 -10.80 2.98
CA ASP A 52 11.68 -10.51 4.36
C ASP A 52 11.34 -9.07 4.78
N ASN A 53 11.55 -8.10 3.88
CA ASN A 53 11.19 -6.71 4.15
C ASN A 53 9.68 -6.48 4.35
N TRP A 54 8.83 -7.29 3.71
CA TRP A 54 7.39 -7.25 3.95
C TRP A 54 7.08 -7.68 5.37
N PHE A 55 7.63 -8.80 5.83
CA PHE A 55 7.28 -9.38 7.12
C PHE A 55 8.00 -8.70 8.29
N ASN A 56 9.30 -8.47 8.16
CA ASN A 56 10.17 -8.06 9.26
C ASN A 56 10.78 -6.66 9.03
N GLY A 57 10.86 -6.21 7.78
CA GLY A 57 11.49 -4.93 7.44
C GLY A 57 10.55 -3.73 7.42
N THR A 58 11.01 -2.70 6.71
CA THR A 58 10.39 -1.37 6.70
C THR A 58 9.40 -1.15 5.56
N THR A 59 9.18 -2.15 4.70
CA THR A 59 8.23 -2.01 3.59
C THR A 59 6.82 -1.85 4.15
N ARG A 60 6.21 -0.71 3.84
CA ARG A 60 4.85 -0.36 4.26
C ARG A 60 3.81 -0.58 3.16
N SER A 61 4.20 -0.39 1.90
CA SER A 61 3.32 -0.52 0.74
C SER A 61 4.02 -1.32 -0.35
N PRO A 62 3.79 -2.64 -0.43
CA PRO A 62 4.29 -3.44 -1.54
C PRO A 62 3.59 -3.05 -2.84
N GLN A 63 4.26 -3.31 -3.96
CA GLN A 63 3.68 -3.10 -5.28
C GLN A 63 2.69 -4.23 -5.58
N HIS A 64 1.59 -3.91 -6.26
CA HIS A 64 0.59 -4.92 -6.61
C HIS A 64 1.17 -6.04 -7.48
N ALA A 65 2.05 -5.73 -8.43
CA ALA A 65 2.67 -6.73 -9.31
C ALA A 65 3.44 -7.81 -8.54
N THR A 66 4.15 -7.44 -7.46
CA THR A 66 4.91 -8.41 -6.65
C THR A 66 3.99 -9.22 -5.75
N ILE A 67 2.88 -8.66 -5.29
CA ILE A 67 1.84 -9.38 -4.54
C ILE A 67 1.20 -10.43 -5.45
N ALA A 68 0.73 -10.00 -6.63
CA ALA A 68 0.10 -10.87 -7.61
C ALA A 68 1.02 -12.02 -8.03
N ALA A 69 2.29 -11.75 -8.30
CA ALA A 69 3.27 -12.79 -8.64
C ALA A 69 3.42 -13.87 -7.55
N VAL A 70 3.42 -13.47 -6.27
CA VAL A 70 3.50 -14.44 -5.17
C VAL A 70 2.19 -15.21 -5.04
N ILE A 71 1.03 -14.54 -5.06
CA ILE A 71 -0.28 -15.18 -4.94
C ILE A 71 -0.48 -16.23 -6.05
N THR A 72 -0.24 -15.86 -7.31
CA THR A 72 -0.42 -16.78 -8.45
C THR A 72 0.58 -17.93 -8.42
N SER A 73 1.82 -17.70 -7.99
CA SER A 73 2.81 -18.77 -7.84
C SER A 73 2.46 -19.81 -6.77
N LEU A 74 1.65 -19.41 -5.78
CA LEU A 74 1.14 -20.30 -4.72
C LEU A 74 -0.18 -20.98 -5.14
N GLY A 75 -0.67 -20.75 -6.36
CA GLY A 75 -1.89 -21.36 -6.88
C GLY A 75 -3.19 -20.62 -6.50
N TYR A 76 -3.09 -19.41 -5.95
CA TYR A 76 -4.25 -18.58 -5.65
C TYR A 76 -4.58 -17.64 -6.82
N GLU A 77 -5.85 -17.29 -6.95
CA GLU A 77 -6.33 -16.31 -7.93
C GLU A 77 -6.80 -15.03 -7.22
N GLU A 78 -6.49 -13.87 -7.80
CA GLU A 78 -6.97 -12.58 -7.32
C GLU A 78 -8.16 -12.13 -8.15
N GLU A 79 -9.32 -11.98 -7.50
CA GLU A 79 -10.57 -11.59 -8.15
C GLU A 79 -11.05 -10.21 -7.69
N PHE A 80 -11.54 -9.41 -8.64
CA PHE A 80 -12.23 -8.16 -8.37
C PHE A 80 -13.73 -8.40 -8.21
N VAL A 81 -14.20 -8.49 -6.97
CA VAL A 81 -15.62 -8.73 -6.66
C VAL A 81 -16.37 -7.40 -6.46
N LYS A 82 -17.39 -7.13 -7.29
CA LYS A 82 -18.30 -5.97 -7.12
C LYS A 82 -19.21 -6.20 -5.91
N LYS A 83 -18.86 -5.60 -4.77
CA LYS A 83 -19.65 -5.73 -3.51
C LYS A 83 -20.90 -4.85 -3.44
N LYS A 84 -20.91 -3.72 -4.16
CA LYS A 84 -22.03 -2.80 -4.19
C LYS A 84 -22.15 -2.13 -5.55
N GLU A 85 -23.37 -1.81 -5.94
CA GLU A 85 -23.59 -0.87 -7.01
C GLU A 85 -23.22 0.53 -6.54
N ILE A 86 -22.62 1.30 -7.45
CA ILE A 86 -22.14 2.64 -7.15
C ILE A 86 -23.03 3.61 -7.89
N ASP A 87 -23.75 4.45 -7.15
CA ASP A 87 -24.31 5.67 -7.70
C ASP A 87 -23.19 6.70 -7.84
N VAL A 88 -22.85 6.98 -9.09
CA VAL A 88 -21.72 7.84 -9.46
C VAL A 88 -21.95 9.28 -9.00
N GLU A 89 -23.19 9.77 -9.04
CA GLU A 89 -23.47 11.16 -8.70
C GLU A 89 -23.33 11.43 -7.20
N SER A 90 -23.88 10.55 -6.36
CA SER A 90 -23.73 10.68 -4.91
C SER A 90 -22.27 10.52 -4.47
N GLU A 91 -21.53 9.55 -5.01
CA GLU A 91 -20.12 9.38 -4.66
C GLU A 91 -19.26 10.59 -5.10
N ARG A 92 -19.60 11.23 -6.24
CA ARG A 92 -18.93 12.48 -6.68
C ARG A 92 -19.20 13.63 -5.72
N LYS A 93 -20.42 13.79 -5.23
CA LYS A 93 -20.76 14.81 -4.21
C LYS A 93 -19.97 14.58 -2.93
N VAL A 94 -19.95 13.34 -2.42
CA VAL A 94 -19.16 12.97 -1.23
C VAL A 94 -17.67 13.22 -1.45
N ALA A 95 -17.14 12.95 -2.65
CA ALA A 95 -15.75 13.22 -2.98
C ALA A 95 -15.43 14.72 -2.97
N ALA A 96 -16.32 15.57 -3.52
CA ALA A 96 -16.16 17.02 -3.50
C ALA A 96 -16.14 17.58 -2.08
N ASP A 97 -17.07 17.13 -1.21
CA ASP A 97 -17.13 17.53 0.20
C ASP A 97 -15.87 17.11 0.95
N TRP A 98 -15.35 15.91 0.68
CA TRP A 98 -14.12 15.43 1.28
C TRP A 98 -12.91 16.26 0.85
N LEU A 99 -12.82 16.64 -0.43
CA LEU A 99 -11.75 17.50 -0.94
C LEU A 99 -11.79 18.88 -0.28
N ALA A 100 -12.97 19.50 -0.18
CA ALA A 100 -13.13 20.78 0.50
C ALA A 100 -12.70 20.71 1.98
N ARG A 101 -12.98 19.60 2.67
CA ARG A 101 -12.50 19.35 4.04
C ARG A 101 -10.98 19.21 4.12
N GLN A 102 -10.35 18.53 3.15
CA GLN A 102 -8.89 18.40 3.11
C GLN A 102 -8.20 19.74 2.86
N GLU A 103 -8.74 20.55 1.96
CA GLU A 103 -8.22 21.90 1.66
C GLU A 103 -8.30 22.81 2.89
N ARG A 104 -9.45 22.83 3.59
CA ARG A 104 -9.59 23.56 4.86
C ARG A 104 -8.56 23.12 5.89
N LYS A 105 -8.33 21.81 6.05
CA LYS A 105 -7.31 21.26 6.95
C LYS A 105 -5.88 21.60 6.51
N ALA A 106 -5.63 21.73 5.22
CA ALA A 106 -4.31 22.12 4.70
C ALA A 106 -4.05 23.60 4.98
N GLN A 107 -5.05 24.46 4.80
CA GLN A 107 -4.96 25.90 5.09
C GLN A 107 -4.80 26.18 6.59
N SER A 108 -5.46 25.39 7.45
CA SER A 108 -5.40 25.56 8.91
C SER A 108 -4.11 25.02 9.55
N LYS A 109 -3.28 24.27 8.82
CA LYS A 109 -2.03 23.72 9.36
C LYS A 109 -0.94 24.81 9.32
N PRO A 110 -0.28 25.13 10.46
CA PRO A 110 0.83 26.06 10.47
C PRO A 110 1.93 25.55 9.52
N LYS A 111 2.47 26.45 8.67
CA LYS A 111 3.59 26.11 7.78
C LYS A 111 4.72 25.52 8.62
N LYS A 112 5.06 24.25 8.39
CA LYS A 112 6.19 23.62 9.07
C LYS A 112 7.45 24.44 8.77
N ARG A 113 8.13 24.93 9.82
CA ARG A 113 9.44 25.57 9.69
C ARG A 113 10.37 24.56 9.03
N THR A 114 10.85 24.88 7.83
CA THR A 114 11.88 24.08 7.16
C THR A 114 13.18 24.29 7.94
N ASN A 115 13.71 23.23 8.56
CA ASN A 115 15.08 23.23 9.07
C ASN A 115 16.01 23.30 7.86
N GLY A 116 16.42 24.53 7.52
CA GLY A 116 17.37 24.79 6.44
C GLY A 116 18.75 24.26 6.82
N HIS A 117 19.03 23.00 6.55
CA HIS A 117 20.41 22.57 6.34
C HIS A 117 20.80 22.90 4.90
N SER A 118 21.11 24.18 4.67
CA SER A 118 21.99 24.57 3.58
C SER A 118 23.33 23.91 3.86
N ARG A 119 23.65 22.84 3.11
CA ARG A 119 25.02 22.34 3.04
C ARG A 119 25.84 23.42 2.35
N ARG A 120 26.52 24.26 3.13
CA ARG A 120 27.68 25.02 2.66
C ARG A 120 28.71 24.00 2.18
N LYS A 121 29.02 24.06 0.89
CA LYS A 121 30.27 23.54 0.31
C LYS A 121 31.09 24.76 -0.07
#